data_AF-A0A9E1NDI9-F1
#
_entry.id   AF-A0A9E1NDI9-F1
#
_cell.length_a   1.000
_cell.length_b   1.000
_cell.length_c   1.000
_cell.angle_alpha   90.00
_cell.angle_beta   90.00
_cell.angle_gamma   90.00
#
_symmetry.space_group_name_H-M   'P 1'
#
loop_
_entity.id
_entity.type
_entity.pdbx_description
1 polymer ?
#
loop_
_entity_poly.entity_id
_entity_poly.type
_entity_poly.pdbx_seq_one_letter_code
_entity_poly.pdbx_strand_id
1 'polypeptide(L)'
;MSQSFRLSDVGLINRDKKLSFKFNGKIYYGYEGDTLASALIANGIHLIGRSFKYHRPRGFFGAGVDEPYAIVQLYRNGETEPNIKATEQELFEGLEATSVNCWPSVNFDIGAINNFLKIFLPAGFYYKTFMWPKSFWYKVYEPFIRKAAGLGVASIKHDKERYEHKYEYCDLLIAGSGPSGLASAYAAAKNGARVILAEDKARFGGTLLTSEVNIGNKSGKEWAEEMITEL
;
A
#
# COMPACT_ATOMS: atom_id res chain seq x y z
N MET A 1 -19.17 -6.96 -16.07
CA MET A 1 -18.14 -6.57 -15.10
C MET A 1 -17.43 -5.32 -15.59
N SER A 2 -18.14 -4.19 -15.65
CA SER A 2 -17.51 -2.90 -15.92
C SER A 2 -16.90 -2.38 -14.63
N GLN A 3 -15.66 -1.90 -14.69
CA GLN A 3 -15.06 -1.11 -13.62
C GLN A 3 -15.82 0.22 -13.53
N SER A 4 -16.96 0.22 -12.86
CA SER A 4 -17.93 1.34 -12.87
C SER A 4 -17.39 2.63 -12.26
N PHE A 5 -16.27 2.54 -11.54
CA PHE A 5 -15.59 3.67 -10.90
C PHE A 5 -14.30 4.07 -11.62
N ARG A 6 -14.00 3.49 -12.78
CA ARG A 6 -12.85 3.88 -13.60
C ARG A 6 -13.32 4.81 -14.72
N LEU A 7 -12.66 5.96 -14.82
CA LEU A 7 -12.81 6.88 -15.96
C LEU A 7 -12.26 6.23 -17.24
N SER A 8 -12.79 6.59 -18.40
CA SER A 8 -12.52 5.94 -19.68
C SER A 8 -11.09 6.13 -20.21
N ASP A 9 -10.51 7.30 -19.97
CA ASP A 9 -9.48 7.88 -20.84
C ASP A 9 -8.38 8.63 -20.06
N VAL A 10 -8.40 8.57 -18.73
CA VAL A 10 -7.36 9.14 -17.87
C VAL A 10 -6.65 8.07 -17.02
N GLY A 11 -5.55 8.47 -16.38
CA GLY A 11 -4.73 7.64 -15.49
C GLY A 11 -3.45 7.12 -16.14
N LEU A 12 -2.43 6.85 -15.31
CA LEU A 12 -1.14 6.31 -15.76
C LEU A 12 -1.18 4.78 -15.76
N ILE A 13 -1.97 4.22 -16.67
CA ILE A 13 -2.17 2.78 -16.81
C ILE A 13 -2.09 2.35 -18.26
N ASN A 14 -1.65 1.13 -18.50
CA ASN A 14 -1.64 0.50 -19.82
C ASN A 14 -2.93 -0.29 -20.04
N ARG A 15 -3.88 0.29 -20.77
CA ARG A 15 -5.21 -0.32 -21.01
C ARG A 15 -5.18 -1.51 -21.97
N ASP A 16 -4.10 -1.68 -22.72
CA ASP A 16 -3.90 -2.83 -23.61
C ASP A 16 -3.47 -4.08 -22.84
N LYS A 17 -2.96 -3.91 -21.61
CA LYS A 17 -2.50 -5.01 -20.76
C LYS A 17 -3.37 -5.14 -19.52
N LYS A 18 -4.45 -5.90 -19.68
CA LYS A 18 -5.36 -6.27 -18.59
C LYS A 18 -4.74 -7.34 -17.70
N LEU A 19 -4.84 -7.16 -16.39
CA LEU A 19 -4.32 -8.08 -15.37
C LEU A 19 -5.47 -8.65 -14.53
N SER A 20 -5.41 -9.95 -14.25
CA SER A 20 -6.31 -10.62 -13.31
C SER A 20 -5.71 -10.66 -11.91
N PHE A 21 -6.54 -10.46 -10.88
CA PHE A 21 -6.13 -10.56 -9.49
C PHE A 21 -7.28 -11.07 -8.62
N LYS A 22 -6.95 -11.61 -7.45
CA LYS A 22 -7.91 -12.16 -6.49
C LYS A 22 -7.87 -11.37 -5.20
N PHE A 23 -9.03 -10.87 -4.79
CA PHE A 23 -9.19 -10.16 -3.52
C PHE A 23 -10.33 -10.77 -2.70
N ASN A 24 -10.05 -11.15 -1.44
CA ASN A 24 -11.02 -11.81 -0.56
C ASN A 24 -11.73 -13.00 -1.22
N GLY A 25 -10.98 -13.83 -1.95
CA GLY A 25 -11.52 -15.01 -2.61
C GLY A 25 -12.17 -14.77 -3.98
N LYS A 26 -12.41 -13.52 -4.37
CA LYS A 26 -13.09 -13.17 -5.64
C LYS A 26 -12.11 -12.61 -6.67
N ILE A 27 -12.29 -12.99 -7.92
CA ILE A 27 -11.48 -12.50 -9.05
C ILE A 27 -12.00 -11.14 -9.51
N TYR A 28 -11.06 -10.23 -9.72
CA TYR A 28 -11.23 -8.89 -10.26
C TYR A 28 -10.21 -8.66 -11.37
N TYR A 29 -10.35 -7.54 -12.07
CA TYR A 29 -9.45 -7.15 -13.14
C TYR A 29 -8.98 -5.71 -12.96
N GLY A 30 -7.73 -5.47 -13.31
CA GLY A 30 -7.09 -4.16 -13.39
C GLY A 30 -6.24 -4.07 -14.66
N TYR A 31 -5.34 -3.11 -14.69
CA TYR A 31 -4.41 -2.88 -15.80
C TYR A 31 -2.99 -2.76 -15.26
N GLU A 32 -2.00 -3.03 -16.12
CA GLU A 32 -0.62 -2.71 -15.80
C GLU A 32 -0.48 -1.22 -15.45
N GLY A 33 0.23 -0.94 -14.36
CA GLY A 33 0.37 0.40 -13.79
C GLY A 33 -0.63 0.74 -12.69
N ASP A 34 -1.67 -0.07 -12.49
CA ASP A 34 -2.50 0.03 -11.29
C ASP A 34 -1.70 -0.42 -10.05
N THR A 35 -2.00 0.17 -8.92
CA THR A 35 -1.77 -0.43 -7.59
C THR A 35 -3.01 -1.24 -7.19
N LEU A 36 -2.86 -2.17 -6.22
CA LEU A 36 -3.99 -2.93 -5.68
C LEU A 36 -5.12 -1.99 -5.22
N ALA A 37 -4.80 -0.87 -4.57
CA ALA A 37 -5.77 0.14 -4.17
C ALA A 37 -6.55 0.71 -5.36
N SER A 38 -5.83 1.22 -6.37
CA SER A 38 -6.46 1.81 -7.56
C SER A 38 -7.34 0.82 -8.32
N ALA A 39 -6.92 -0.44 -8.43
CA ALA A 39 -7.69 -1.51 -9.06
C ALA A 39 -8.95 -1.86 -8.24
N LEU A 40 -8.86 -1.92 -6.91
CA LEU A 40 -10.00 -2.18 -6.04
C LEU A 40 -11.04 -1.05 -6.11
N ILE A 41 -10.60 0.22 -6.06
CA ILE A 41 -11.48 1.38 -6.21
C ILE A 41 -12.20 1.32 -7.55
N ALA A 42 -11.48 1.05 -8.65
CA ALA A 42 -12.05 0.92 -9.98
C ALA A 42 -13.14 -0.18 -10.07
N ASN A 43 -13.02 -1.24 -9.28
CA ASN A 43 -14.00 -2.32 -9.17
C ASN A 43 -15.10 -2.07 -8.12
N GLY A 44 -15.18 -0.86 -7.53
CA GLY A 44 -16.20 -0.46 -6.56
C GLY A 44 -15.99 -1.01 -5.15
N ILE A 45 -14.77 -1.46 -4.83
CA ILE A 45 -14.42 -1.95 -3.50
C ILE A 45 -13.84 -0.80 -2.70
N HIS A 46 -14.61 -0.27 -1.75
CA HIS A 46 -14.19 0.83 -0.87
C HIS A 46 -13.90 0.37 0.57
N LEU A 47 -14.49 -0.76 1.00
CA LEU A 47 -14.27 -1.34 2.32
C LEU A 47 -13.13 -2.36 2.23
N ILE A 48 -11.95 -1.96 2.72
CA ILE A 48 -10.72 -2.76 2.60
C ILE A 48 -10.39 -3.52 3.89
N GLY A 49 -10.81 -3.01 5.05
CA GLY A 49 -10.45 -3.59 6.33
C GLY A 49 -11.26 -3.03 7.49
N ARG A 50 -10.82 -3.35 8.70
CA ARG A 50 -11.49 -2.96 9.96
C ARG A 50 -10.46 -2.41 10.94
N SER A 51 -10.85 -1.37 11.67
CA SER A 51 -9.93 -0.72 12.61
C SER A 51 -9.47 -1.67 13.71
N PHE A 52 -8.19 -1.60 14.06
CA PHE A 52 -7.51 -2.48 15.02
C PHE A 52 -8.36 -2.83 16.27
N LYS A 53 -8.84 -1.81 16.99
CA LYS A 53 -9.49 -2.01 18.30
C LYS A 53 -11.01 -2.12 18.22
N TYR A 54 -11.63 -1.26 17.40
CA TYR A 54 -13.07 -1.05 17.41
C TYR A 54 -13.76 -1.68 16.22
N HIS A 55 -13.03 -2.27 15.27
CA HIS A 55 -13.60 -2.91 14.09
C HIS A 55 -14.50 -1.98 13.27
N ARG A 56 -14.17 -0.68 13.26
CA ARG A 56 -14.87 0.30 12.42
C ARG A 56 -14.54 0.03 10.95
N PRO A 57 -15.50 0.17 10.02
CA PRO A 57 -15.22 0.11 8.59
C PRO A 57 -14.06 1.03 8.23
N ARG A 58 -13.11 0.53 7.45
CA ARG A 58 -11.97 1.29 6.93
C ARG A 58 -11.89 1.14 5.42
N GLY A 59 -11.66 2.26 4.75
CA GLY A 59 -11.34 2.34 3.33
C GLY A 59 -9.99 2.99 3.12
N PHE A 60 -9.72 3.38 1.88
CA PHE A 60 -8.53 4.13 1.48
C PHE A 60 -8.59 5.56 2.01
N PHE A 61 -7.43 6.12 2.34
CA PHE A 61 -7.28 7.50 2.83
C PHE A 61 -6.14 8.24 2.13
N GLY A 62 -5.01 7.57 1.93
CA GLY A 62 -3.87 8.09 1.18
C GLY A 62 -3.80 7.50 -0.24
N ALA A 63 -2.73 7.85 -0.95
CA ALA A 63 -2.43 7.32 -2.29
C ALA A 63 -1.00 6.77 -2.42
N GLY A 64 -0.26 6.71 -1.32
CA GLY A 64 1.06 6.08 -1.29
C GLY A 64 1.44 5.56 0.09
N VAL A 65 2.69 5.82 0.50
CA VAL A 65 3.25 5.39 1.80
C VAL A 65 2.55 6.03 3.00
N ASP A 66 1.81 7.11 2.80
CA ASP A 66 1.05 7.82 3.81
C ASP A 66 -0.24 7.09 4.22
N GLU A 67 -0.64 6.04 3.49
CA GLU A 67 -1.86 5.26 3.74
C GLU A 67 -1.85 4.56 5.13
N PRO A 68 -2.77 4.94 6.04
CA PRO A 68 -2.80 4.40 7.39
C PRO A 68 -3.73 3.18 7.58
N TYR A 69 -4.61 2.89 6.63
CA TYR A 69 -5.76 1.98 6.83
C TYR A 69 -5.82 0.81 5.85
N ALA A 70 -5.53 1.03 4.56
CA ALA A 70 -5.66 0.03 3.50
C ALA A 70 -4.51 -0.98 3.50
N ILE A 71 -4.45 -1.74 4.58
CA ILE A 71 -3.46 -2.77 4.85
C ILE A 71 -4.05 -4.13 4.50
N VAL A 72 -3.28 -4.99 3.84
CA VAL A 72 -3.71 -6.32 3.39
C VAL A 72 -2.68 -7.40 3.77
N GLN A 73 -3.14 -8.65 3.74
CA GLN A 73 -2.26 -9.81 3.63
C GLN A 73 -2.10 -10.14 2.14
N LEU A 74 -0.87 -10.16 1.64
CA LEU A 74 -0.54 -10.54 0.28
C LEU A 74 -0.13 -12.02 0.23
N TYR A 75 -0.47 -12.70 -0.86
CA TYR A 75 -0.06 -14.07 -1.15
C TYR A 75 0.60 -14.10 -2.52
N ARG A 76 1.81 -14.67 -2.58
CA ARG A 76 2.60 -14.77 -3.80
C ARG A 76 3.39 -16.07 -3.78
N ASN A 77 3.30 -16.87 -4.84
CA ASN A 77 4.09 -18.10 -4.99
C ASN A 77 4.04 -19.08 -3.78
N GLY A 78 2.92 -19.13 -3.07
CA GLY A 78 2.76 -19.97 -1.86
C GLY A 78 3.38 -19.38 -0.58
N GLU A 79 3.87 -18.14 -0.66
CA GLU A 79 4.34 -17.32 0.44
C GLU A 79 3.33 -16.23 0.79
N THR A 80 3.49 -15.64 1.98
CA THR A 80 2.53 -14.73 2.57
C THR A 80 3.25 -13.55 3.21
N GLU A 81 2.87 -12.34 2.80
CA GLU A 81 3.48 -11.10 3.28
C GLU A 81 2.43 -10.26 4.03
N PRO A 82 2.62 -10.02 5.33
CA PRO A 82 1.66 -9.27 6.13
C PRO A 82 1.88 -7.77 5.97
N ASN A 83 0.85 -7.00 6.32
CA ASN A 83 0.92 -5.55 6.49
C ASN A 83 1.29 -4.74 5.23
N ILE A 84 1.02 -5.29 4.05
CA ILE A 84 1.24 -4.60 2.78
C ILE A 84 0.22 -3.47 2.62
N LYS A 85 0.68 -2.27 2.24
CA LYS A 85 -0.21 -1.16 1.90
C LYS A 85 -0.70 -1.35 0.47
N ALA A 86 -2.01 -1.43 0.29
CA ALA A 86 -2.62 -1.62 -1.03
C ALA A 86 -2.27 -0.48 -2.00
N THR A 87 -1.96 0.72 -1.48
CA THR A 87 -1.54 1.89 -2.27
C THR A 87 -0.12 1.77 -2.84
N GLU A 88 0.74 0.95 -2.25
CA GLU A 88 2.14 0.76 -2.69
C GLU A 88 2.33 -0.56 -3.45
N GLN A 89 1.41 -1.50 -3.29
CA GLN A 89 1.48 -2.78 -4.01
C GLN A 89 1.08 -2.59 -5.47
N GLU A 90 2.05 -2.58 -6.38
CA GLU A 90 1.79 -2.67 -7.82
C GLU A 90 1.05 -3.95 -8.17
N LEU A 91 0.08 -3.82 -9.08
CA LEU A 91 -0.70 -4.94 -9.57
C LEU A 91 0.13 -5.77 -10.53
N PHE A 92 0.13 -7.09 -10.33
CA PHE A 92 0.73 -8.05 -11.27
C PHE A 92 -0.27 -9.19 -11.53
N GLU A 93 -0.05 -9.92 -12.62
CA GLU A 93 -0.92 -11.03 -13.00
C GLU A 93 -0.97 -12.11 -11.92
N GLY A 94 -2.18 -12.48 -11.51
CA GLY A 94 -2.39 -13.52 -10.50
C GLY A 94 -2.13 -13.08 -9.06
N LEU A 95 -2.00 -11.77 -8.79
CA LEU A 95 -1.89 -11.24 -7.43
C LEU A 95 -3.06 -11.72 -6.57
N GLU A 96 -2.79 -12.24 -5.38
CA GLU A 96 -3.82 -12.60 -4.39
C GLU A 96 -3.63 -11.82 -3.08
N ALA A 97 -4.71 -11.22 -2.58
CA ALA A 97 -4.70 -10.48 -1.32
C ALA A 97 -6.00 -10.65 -0.51
N THR A 98 -5.91 -10.51 0.81
CA THR A 98 -7.06 -10.52 1.71
C THR A 98 -7.07 -9.36 2.68
N SER A 99 -8.27 -8.89 3.02
CA SER A 99 -8.52 -7.96 4.12
C SER A 99 -8.00 -8.53 5.45
N VAL A 100 -7.53 -7.63 6.30
CA VAL A 100 -7.01 -7.94 7.63
C VAL A 100 -7.98 -7.50 8.73
N ASN A 101 -7.84 -8.12 9.89
CA ASN A 101 -8.57 -7.77 11.12
C ASN A 101 -10.11 -7.78 10.97
N CYS A 102 -10.66 -8.66 10.13
CA CYS A 102 -12.08 -8.80 9.93
C CYS A 102 -12.51 -10.28 9.89
N TRP A 103 -13.36 -10.70 10.82
CA TRP A 103 -13.81 -12.10 10.89
C TRP A 103 -15.34 -12.22 11.03
N PRO A 104 -16.00 -13.09 10.25
CA PRO A 104 -15.43 -13.97 9.22
C PRO A 104 -15.10 -13.28 7.89
N SER A 105 -15.58 -12.05 7.66
CA SER A 105 -15.28 -11.30 6.45
C SER A 105 -15.28 -9.79 6.69
N VAL A 106 -14.77 -9.01 5.73
CA VAL A 106 -14.78 -7.55 5.86
C VAL A 106 -16.19 -6.96 5.90
N ASN A 107 -17.15 -7.58 5.21
CA ASN A 107 -18.55 -7.13 5.16
C ASN A 107 -19.36 -7.59 6.38
N PHE A 108 -19.05 -8.77 6.90
CA PHE A 108 -19.67 -9.33 8.10
C PHE A 108 -18.59 -9.62 9.14
N ASP A 109 -18.34 -8.64 10.00
CA ASP A 109 -17.30 -8.68 11.03
C ASP A 109 -17.91 -8.72 12.43
N ILE A 110 -17.78 -9.84 13.13
CA ILE A 110 -18.33 -10.04 14.48
C ILE A 110 -17.63 -9.10 15.48
N GLY A 111 -16.37 -8.76 15.25
CA GLY A 111 -15.62 -7.80 16.05
C GLY A 111 -16.24 -6.40 16.08
N ALA A 112 -17.14 -6.07 15.14
CA ALA A 112 -17.85 -4.80 15.09
C ALA A 112 -18.66 -4.49 16.36
N ILE A 113 -18.98 -5.51 17.17
CA ILE A 113 -19.60 -5.32 18.49
C ILE A 113 -18.76 -4.42 19.41
N ASN A 114 -17.43 -4.46 19.27
CA ASN A 114 -16.50 -3.61 20.03
C ASN A 114 -16.74 -2.12 19.81
N ASN A 115 -17.27 -1.74 18.64
CA ASN A 115 -17.60 -0.34 18.37
C ASN A 115 -18.74 0.17 19.27
N PHE A 116 -19.72 -0.67 19.57
CA PHE A 116 -20.84 -0.34 20.46
C PHE A 116 -20.36 -0.28 21.92
N LEU A 117 -19.47 -1.20 22.31
CA LEU A 117 -18.89 -1.27 23.65
C LEU A 117 -17.68 -0.35 23.86
N LYS A 118 -17.44 0.63 22.96
CA LYS A 118 -16.24 1.49 22.97
C LYS A 118 -15.99 2.20 24.30
N ILE A 119 -17.05 2.50 25.06
CA ILE A 119 -16.96 3.17 26.37
C ILE A 119 -16.26 2.28 27.41
N PHE A 120 -16.41 0.96 27.31
CA PHE A 120 -15.76 -0.02 28.18
C PHE A 120 -14.34 -0.39 27.73
N LEU A 121 -13.95 0.08 26.54
CA LEU A 121 -12.65 -0.16 25.94
C LEU A 121 -11.87 1.16 25.81
N PRO A 122 -11.61 1.93 26.90
CA PRO A 122 -10.75 3.11 26.81
C PRO A 122 -9.30 2.74 26.50
N ALA A 123 -8.48 3.72 26.15
CA ALA A 123 -7.04 3.48 26.01
C ALA A 123 -6.48 2.94 27.35
N GLY A 124 -5.65 1.89 27.28
CA GLY A 124 -5.03 1.28 28.45
C GLY A 124 -5.91 0.37 29.32
N PHE A 125 -7.18 0.13 28.98
CA PHE A 125 -8.08 -0.72 29.80
C PHE A 125 -7.49 -2.11 30.09
N TYR A 126 -6.81 -2.68 29.10
CA TYR A 126 -6.24 -4.02 29.14
C TYR A 126 -5.13 -4.17 30.19
N TYR A 127 -4.39 -3.10 30.52
CA TYR A 127 -3.38 -3.12 31.59
C TYR A 127 -3.97 -3.34 32.98
N LYS A 128 -5.26 -3.03 33.17
CA LYS A 128 -5.94 -3.22 34.46
C LYS A 128 -6.75 -4.52 34.49
N THR A 129 -7.44 -4.83 33.39
CA THR A 129 -8.39 -5.96 33.34
C THR A 129 -7.72 -7.32 33.16
N PHE A 130 -6.61 -7.42 32.43
CA PHE A 130 -6.04 -8.70 32.01
C PHE A 130 -4.72 -9.06 32.71
N MET A 131 -4.40 -8.44 33.85
CA MET A 131 -3.19 -8.77 34.63
C MET A 131 -3.44 -9.66 35.85
N TRP A 132 -4.70 -9.93 36.19
CA TRP A 132 -5.07 -10.75 37.35
C TRP A 132 -6.21 -11.72 37.02
N PRO A 133 -6.14 -12.99 37.45
CA PRO A 133 -5.02 -13.62 38.16
C PRO A 133 -3.82 -13.88 37.23
N LYS A 134 -2.59 -13.79 37.75
CA LYS A 134 -1.35 -13.95 36.94
C LYS A 134 -1.29 -15.27 36.17
N SER A 135 -1.85 -16.35 36.72
CA SER A 135 -1.90 -17.67 36.09
C SER A 135 -2.73 -17.71 34.80
N PHE A 136 -3.64 -16.76 34.62
CA PHE A 136 -4.48 -16.66 33.42
C PHE A 136 -3.78 -15.93 32.27
N TRP A 137 -2.69 -15.20 32.54
CA TRP A 137 -1.96 -14.47 31.51
C TRP A 137 -1.58 -15.38 30.33
N TYR A 138 -0.75 -16.40 30.58
CA TYR A 138 -0.25 -17.30 29.54
C TYR A 138 -1.32 -18.25 28.97
N LYS A 139 -2.37 -18.56 29.74
CA LYS A 139 -3.36 -19.58 29.39
C LYS A 139 -4.60 -19.03 28.70
N VAL A 140 -4.97 -17.79 29.02
CA VAL A 140 -6.23 -17.19 28.60
C VAL A 140 -5.97 -15.84 27.93
N TYR A 141 -5.46 -14.85 28.66
CA TYR A 141 -5.43 -13.48 28.17
C TYR A 141 -4.49 -13.30 26.98
N GLU A 142 -3.23 -13.74 27.10
CA GLU A 142 -2.21 -13.56 26.07
C GLU A 142 -2.61 -14.22 24.74
N PRO A 143 -3.05 -15.50 24.67
CA PRO A 143 -3.45 -16.11 23.40
C PRO A 143 -4.59 -15.35 22.70
N PHE A 144 -5.63 -14.93 23.44
CA PHE A 144 -6.74 -14.17 22.87
C PHE A 144 -6.32 -12.76 22.45
N ILE A 145 -5.56 -12.06 23.30
CA ILE A 145 -5.05 -10.73 22.99
C ILE A 145 -4.15 -10.81 21.78
N ARG A 146 -3.21 -11.75 21.69
CA ARG A 146 -2.29 -11.90 20.54
C ARG A 146 -3.03 -12.21 19.24
N LYS A 147 -4.11 -13.01 19.31
CA LYS A 147 -4.97 -13.27 18.15
C LYS A 147 -5.75 -12.03 17.70
N ALA A 148 -6.17 -11.20 18.63
CA ALA A 148 -6.88 -9.95 18.35
C ALA A 148 -5.94 -8.75 18.08
N ALA A 149 -4.69 -8.83 18.53
CA ALA A 149 -3.69 -7.79 18.45
C ALA A 149 -2.78 -8.05 17.24
N GLY A 150 -3.26 -7.64 16.06
CA GLY A 150 -2.48 -7.64 14.84
C GLY A 150 -3.34 -7.24 13.65
N LEU A 151 -2.70 -7.09 12.49
CA LEU A 151 -3.39 -6.96 11.22
C LEU A 151 -3.10 -8.21 10.37
N GLY A 152 -1.88 -8.31 9.82
CA GLY A 152 -1.42 -9.48 9.08
C GLY A 152 -0.75 -10.55 9.96
N VAL A 153 -0.53 -11.72 9.36
CA VAL A 153 0.17 -12.87 9.95
C VAL A 153 1.49 -13.08 9.21
N ALA A 154 2.60 -12.97 9.93
CA ALA A 154 3.92 -13.29 9.39
C ALA A 154 4.11 -14.81 9.26
N SER A 155 4.76 -15.23 8.18
CA SER A 155 5.17 -16.63 8.00
C SER A 155 6.20 -17.01 9.06
N ILE A 156 6.09 -18.25 9.57
CA ILE A 156 7.12 -18.88 10.41
C ILE A 156 8.06 -19.77 9.59
N LYS A 157 7.79 -19.91 8.29
CA LYS A 157 8.66 -20.67 7.37
C LYS A 157 9.90 -19.83 7.07
N HIS A 158 11.00 -20.51 6.78
CA HIS A 158 12.20 -19.86 6.29
C HIS A 158 11.92 -19.14 4.96
N ASP A 159 12.35 -17.87 4.88
CA ASP A 159 12.35 -17.09 3.64
C ASP A 159 13.38 -17.68 2.67
N LYS A 160 12.96 -17.93 1.43
CA LYS A 160 13.79 -18.54 0.39
C LYS A 160 14.41 -17.51 -0.56
N GLU A 161 13.99 -16.26 -0.47
CA GLU A 161 14.48 -15.20 -1.33
C GLU A 161 15.93 -14.86 -1.01
N ARG A 162 16.63 -14.37 -2.02
CA ARG A 162 18.03 -13.94 -1.92
C ARG A 162 18.07 -12.43 -2.03
N TYR A 163 18.64 -11.80 -1.00
CA TYR A 163 18.83 -10.36 -0.95
C TYR A 163 20.31 -10.04 -1.13
N GLU A 164 20.60 -9.04 -1.97
CA GLU A 164 21.96 -8.62 -2.28
C GLU A 164 22.17 -7.15 -1.90
N HIS A 165 23.39 -6.81 -1.53
CA HIS A 165 23.79 -5.43 -1.29
C HIS A 165 24.66 -4.95 -2.45
N LYS A 166 24.38 -3.74 -2.92
CA LYS A 166 25.17 -3.05 -3.94
C LYS A 166 25.72 -1.75 -3.35
N TYR A 167 26.98 -1.45 -3.66
CA TYR A 167 27.65 -0.23 -3.25
C TYR A 167 28.05 0.55 -4.49
N GLU A 168 27.76 1.84 -4.52
CA GLU A 168 28.09 2.73 -5.63
C GLU A 168 28.58 4.09 -5.12
N TYR A 169 29.36 4.77 -5.94
CA TYR A 169 29.82 6.13 -5.67
C TYR A 169 29.15 7.11 -6.64
N CYS A 170 28.63 8.20 -6.11
CA CYS A 170 28.11 9.33 -6.88
C CYS A 170 28.69 10.63 -6.33
N ASP A 171 28.73 11.65 -7.17
CA ASP A 171 29.10 13.00 -6.73
C ASP A 171 27.88 13.68 -6.07
N LEU A 172 26.66 13.31 -6.50
CA LEU A 172 25.41 13.79 -5.92
C LEU A 172 24.35 12.67 -5.84
N LEU A 173 23.77 12.48 -4.65
CA LEU A 173 22.60 11.63 -4.41
C LEU A 173 21.37 12.53 -4.25
N ILE A 174 20.33 12.28 -5.02
CA ILE A 174 19.05 12.99 -4.98
C ILE A 174 17.96 12.00 -4.60
N ALA A 175 17.27 12.28 -3.50
CA ALA A 175 16.15 11.47 -3.02
C ALA A 175 14.82 12.15 -3.38
N GLY A 176 14.05 11.50 -4.24
CA GLY A 176 12.78 11.96 -4.79
C GLY A 176 12.93 12.52 -6.20
N SER A 177 12.06 12.08 -7.10
CA SER A 177 12.02 12.47 -8.51
C SER A 177 10.87 13.42 -8.85
N GLY A 178 10.42 14.21 -7.86
CA GLY A 178 9.50 15.32 -8.11
C GLY A 178 10.15 16.44 -8.93
N PRO A 179 9.45 17.57 -9.14
CA PRO A 179 9.96 18.68 -9.96
C PRO A 179 11.34 19.17 -9.51
N SER A 180 11.54 19.32 -8.19
CA SER A 180 12.82 19.73 -7.61
C SER A 180 13.94 18.70 -7.85
N GLY A 181 13.63 17.42 -7.68
CA GLY A 181 14.59 16.33 -7.85
C GLY A 181 15.04 16.18 -9.29
N LEU A 182 14.10 16.18 -10.23
CA LEU A 182 14.39 16.12 -11.67
C LEU A 182 15.21 17.33 -12.13
N ALA A 183 14.82 18.54 -11.74
CA ALA A 183 15.58 19.75 -12.09
C ALA A 183 17.02 19.72 -11.53
N SER A 184 17.18 19.26 -10.29
CA SER A 184 18.50 19.13 -9.64
C SER A 184 19.35 18.07 -10.32
N ALA A 185 18.77 16.90 -10.63
CA ALA A 185 19.46 15.81 -11.33
C ALA A 185 19.93 16.27 -12.69
N TYR A 186 19.04 16.92 -13.45
CA TYR A 186 19.31 17.45 -14.77
C TYR A 186 20.47 18.43 -14.76
N ALA A 187 20.40 19.45 -13.90
CA ALA A 187 21.44 20.47 -13.80
C ALA A 187 22.80 19.87 -13.41
N ALA A 188 22.83 18.93 -12.45
CA ALA A 188 24.07 18.27 -12.04
C ALA A 188 24.66 17.39 -13.15
N ALA A 189 23.82 16.55 -13.79
CA ALA A 189 24.23 15.65 -14.86
C ALA A 189 24.75 16.41 -16.09
N LYS A 190 24.11 17.50 -16.49
CA LYS A 190 24.58 18.37 -17.60
C LYS A 190 25.95 19.01 -17.33
N ASN A 191 26.32 19.17 -16.06
CA ASN A 191 27.64 19.67 -15.66
C ASN A 191 28.65 18.54 -15.40
N GLY A 192 28.32 17.30 -15.77
CA GLY A 192 29.24 16.15 -15.73
C GLY A 192 29.34 15.45 -14.37
N ALA A 193 28.48 15.79 -13.40
CA ALA A 193 28.43 15.07 -12.13
C ALA A 193 27.84 13.66 -12.32
N ARG A 194 28.38 12.67 -11.61
CA ARG A 194 27.75 11.35 -11.47
C ARG A 194 26.62 11.46 -10.45
N VAL A 195 25.38 11.32 -10.94
CA VAL A 195 24.18 11.50 -10.12
C VAL A 195 23.52 10.14 -9.87
N ILE A 196 23.10 9.89 -8.62
CA ILE A 196 22.10 8.86 -8.32
C ILE A 196 20.79 9.57 -7.99
N LEU A 197 19.74 9.30 -8.77
CA LEU A 197 18.38 9.73 -8.49
C LEU A 197 17.59 8.53 -7.95
N ALA A 198 17.14 8.61 -6.70
CA ALA A 198 16.39 7.57 -6.02
C ALA A 198 14.92 7.98 -5.87
N GLU A 199 14.00 7.10 -6.22
CA GLU A 199 12.55 7.31 -6.13
C GLU A 199 11.90 6.11 -5.43
N ASP A 200 10.91 6.35 -4.57
CA ASP A 200 10.18 5.29 -3.88
C ASP A 200 8.98 4.78 -4.69
N LYS A 201 8.54 5.52 -5.71
CA LYS A 201 7.50 5.13 -6.67
C LYS A 201 8.04 4.46 -7.92
N ALA A 202 7.15 3.68 -8.56
CA ALA A 202 7.44 3.00 -9.82
C ALA A 202 7.67 3.94 -11.02
N ARG A 203 7.32 5.22 -10.90
CA ARG A 203 7.42 6.23 -11.96
C ARG A 203 8.04 7.51 -11.44
N PHE A 204 8.99 8.04 -12.20
CA PHE A 204 9.55 9.35 -11.94
C PHE A 204 8.55 10.48 -12.28
N GLY A 205 8.70 11.63 -11.62
CA GLY A 205 7.88 12.83 -11.85
C GLY A 205 7.16 13.33 -10.59
N GLY A 206 7.03 12.48 -9.57
CA GLY A 206 6.37 12.83 -8.30
C GLY A 206 4.99 13.46 -8.52
N THR A 207 4.76 14.62 -7.90
CA THR A 207 3.46 15.32 -7.98
C THR A 207 3.11 15.85 -9.38
N LEU A 208 4.06 15.94 -10.31
CA LEU A 208 3.78 16.34 -11.70
C LEU A 208 2.91 15.31 -12.44
N LEU A 209 2.91 14.06 -11.96
CA LEU A 209 2.10 12.98 -12.51
C LEU A 209 0.61 13.10 -12.17
N THR A 210 0.28 13.88 -11.13
CA THR A 210 -1.08 14.00 -10.58
C THR A 210 -1.63 15.42 -10.59
N SER A 211 -0.76 16.42 -10.67
CA SER A 211 -1.15 17.84 -10.61
C SER A 211 -1.25 18.45 -12.00
N GLU A 212 -2.31 19.20 -12.25
CA GLU A 212 -2.47 20.02 -13.45
C GLU A 212 -1.67 21.32 -13.32
N VAL A 213 -0.37 21.25 -13.62
CA VAL A 213 0.56 22.40 -13.57
C VAL A 213 1.34 22.52 -14.88
N ASN A 214 1.82 23.73 -15.17
CA ASN A 214 2.69 23.99 -16.32
C ASN A 214 4.06 24.47 -15.85
N ILE A 215 5.12 24.02 -16.53
CA ILE A 215 6.50 24.47 -16.33
C ILE A 215 6.99 25.00 -17.67
N GLY A 216 7.18 26.33 -17.75
CA GLY A 216 7.38 27.00 -19.03
C GLY A 216 6.16 26.84 -19.94
N ASN A 217 6.36 26.30 -21.14
CA ASN A 217 5.30 26.07 -22.14
C ASN A 217 4.86 24.60 -22.23
N LYS A 218 5.16 23.77 -21.23
CA LYS A 218 4.85 22.34 -21.20
C LYS A 218 3.99 22.00 -19.99
N SER A 219 3.13 21.00 -20.13
CA SER A 219 2.47 20.41 -18.96
C SER A 219 3.50 19.75 -18.04
N GLY A 220 3.17 19.60 -16.76
CA GLY A 220 4.06 18.97 -15.78
C GLY A 220 4.48 17.55 -16.20
N LYS A 221 3.56 16.79 -16.79
CA LYS A 221 3.82 15.44 -17.32
C LYS A 221 4.82 15.46 -18.48
N GLU A 222 4.58 16.31 -19.48
CA GLU A 222 5.48 16.44 -20.65
C GLU A 222 6.87 16.92 -20.24
N TRP A 223 6.94 17.87 -19.31
CA TRP A 223 8.21 18.36 -18.78
C TRP A 223 8.97 17.26 -18.03
N ALA A 224 8.28 16.46 -17.20
CA ALA A 224 8.91 15.34 -16.50
C ALA A 224 9.44 14.30 -17.48
N GLU A 225 8.66 13.91 -18.49
CA GLU A 225 9.08 12.95 -19.53
C GLU A 225 10.31 13.43 -20.30
N GLU A 226 10.37 14.73 -20.63
CA GLU A 226 11.55 15.33 -21.26
C GLU A 226 12.79 15.25 -20.36
N MET A 227 12.69 15.68 -19.11
CA MET A 227 13.82 15.65 -18.17
C MET A 227 14.32 14.22 -17.94
N ILE A 228 13.42 13.26 -17.81
CA ILE A 228 13.77 11.83 -17.65
C ILE A 228 14.46 11.30 -18.90
N THR A 229 14.06 11.74 -20.10
CA THR A 229 14.67 11.31 -21.37
C THR A 229 16.09 11.88 -21.55
N GLU A 230 16.36 13.05 -20.97
CA GLU A 230 17.68 13.69 -21.03
C GLU A 230 18.69 13.22 -19.97
N LEU A 231 18.22 12.51 -18.92
CA LEU A 231 19.02 11.95 -17.83
C LEU A 231 19.52 10.54 -18.15
#